data_AF-A0A401QVC4-F1
#
_entry.id   AF-A0A401QVC4-F1
#
_cell.length_a   1.000
_cell.length_b   1.000
_cell.length_c   1.000
_cell.angle_alpha   90.00
_cell.angle_beta   90.00
_cell.angle_gamma   90.00
#
_symmetry.space_group_name_H-M   'P 1'
#
loop_
_entity.id
_entity.type
_entity.pdbx_description
1 polymer ?
#
loop_
_entity_poly.entity_id
_entity_poly.type
_entity_poly.pdbx_seq_one_letter_code
_entity_poly.pdbx_strand_id
1 'polypeptide(L)'
;MDGLTVSVAALAVSAGTPRLVSGEIWFTLGGVDFPEAHWTDSPVSVLGSMGEALRSAASGEVGEVYFFEGPYYVRLTPRVAGARGDVEVEVTAVCDRAQQLSGAGGGDVEARCVVPLHALQRHYADVVGELVGWARQHGHAEVAAVLARMAAPAPPPSRGG
;
A
#
# COMPACT_ATOMS: atom_id res chain seq x y z
N MET A 1 -9.52 -0.18 -11.79
CA MET A 1 -8.30 -0.70 -12.45
C MET A 1 -8.50 -2.19 -12.62
N ASP A 2 -8.12 -2.76 -13.77
CA ASP A 2 -8.17 -4.21 -13.92
C ASP A 2 -6.99 -4.82 -13.13
N GLY A 3 -7.29 -5.59 -12.08
CA GLY A 3 -6.30 -6.41 -11.38
C GLY A 3 -6.06 -6.07 -9.90
N LEU A 4 -5.93 -4.80 -9.51
CA LEU A 4 -5.72 -4.39 -8.11
C LEU A 4 -6.52 -3.14 -7.75
N THR A 5 -7.23 -3.18 -6.63
CA THR A 5 -7.88 -2.01 -6.00
C THR A 5 -7.49 -1.93 -4.54
N VAL A 6 -7.20 -0.73 -4.04
CA VAL A 6 -7.02 -0.42 -2.61
C VAL A 6 -8.25 0.32 -2.13
N SER A 7 -8.88 -0.18 -1.08
CA SER A 7 -10.09 0.37 -0.48
C SER A 7 -9.80 0.85 0.93
N VAL A 8 -10.35 2.02 1.30
CA VAL A 8 -10.25 2.57 2.65
C VAL A 8 -11.63 3.04 3.10
N ALA A 9 -12.04 2.68 4.32
CA ALA A 9 -13.34 3.04 4.87
C ALA A 9 -13.30 3.20 6.39
N ALA A 10 -14.43 3.61 6.98
CA ALA A 10 -14.65 3.69 8.43
C ALA A 10 -13.53 4.40 9.22
N LEU A 11 -12.96 5.46 8.64
CA LEU A 11 -11.82 6.17 9.24
C LEU A 11 -12.21 6.87 10.56
N ALA A 12 -11.33 6.74 11.54
CA ALA A 12 -11.41 7.42 12.82
C ALA A 12 -10.02 7.99 13.21
N VAL A 13 -10.01 9.13 13.89
CA VAL A 13 -8.79 9.72 14.46
C VAL A 13 -8.90 9.74 15.97
N SER A 14 -7.89 9.21 16.66
CA SER A 14 -7.85 9.22 18.12
C SER A 14 -7.77 10.66 18.65
N ALA A 15 -8.35 10.86 19.84
CA ALA A 15 -8.30 12.15 20.53
C ALA A 15 -6.94 12.46 21.19
N GLY A 16 -6.05 11.46 21.30
CA GLY A 16 -4.75 11.57 21.97
C GLY A 16 -3.62 12.10 21.08
N THR A 17 -2.46 12.33 21.71
CA THR A 17 -1.21 12.71 21.04
C THR A 17 -0.17 11.61 21.27
N PRO A 18 0.38 10.96 20.24
CA PRO A 18 0.13 11.22 18.82
C PRO A 18 -1.29 10.81 18.39
N ARG A 19 -1.85 11.54 17.41
CA ARG A 19 -3.12 11.18 16.79
C ARG A 19 -2.90 9.93 15.95
N LEU A 20 -3.64 8.87 16.28
CA LEU A 20 -3.63 7.61 15.54
C LEU A 20 -4.82 7.61 14.59
N VAL A 21 -4.60 7.15 13.37
CA VAL A 21 -5.66 6.94 12.39
C VAL A 21 -5.93 5.44 12.32
N SER A 22 -7.14 5.04 12.69
CA SER A 22 -7.63 3.68 12.53
C SER A 22 -8.76 3.65 11.51
N GLY A 23 -9.00 2.50 10.92
CA GLY A 23 -10.10 2.32 9.99
C GLY A 23 -10.00 1.00 9.26
N GLU A 24 -10.81 0.86 8.24
CA GLU A 24 -10.78 -0.29 7.35
C GLU A 24 -9.84 0.00 6.18
N ILE A 25 -8.99 -0.97 5.85
CA ILE A 25 -8.19 -0.97 4.62
C ILE A 25 -7.99 -2.41 4.15
N TRP A 26 -8.31 -2.66 2.88
CA TRP A 26 -8.09 -3.96 2.24
C TRP A 26 -7.82 -3.77 0.76
N PHE A 27 -7.24 -4.79 0.15
CA PHE A 27 -6.86 -4.80 -1.24
C PHE A 27 -7.71 -5.85 -1.97
N THR A 28 -8.19 -5.54 -3.17
CA THR A 28 -8.87 -6.50 -4.04
C THR A 28 -7.94 -6.87 -5.19
N LEU A 29 -7.40 -8.09 -5.19
CA LEU A 29 -6.47 -8.61 -6.19
C LEU A 29 -7.18 -9.63 -7.07
N GLY A 30 -7.38 -9.33 -8.36
CA GLY A 30 -8.04 -10.25 -9.29
C GLY A 30 -9.45 -10.66 -8.85
N GLY A 31 -10.14 -9.80 -8.07
CA GLY A 31 -11.46 -10.08 -7.51
C GLY A 31 -11.46 -10.76 -6.13
N VAL A 32 -10.29 -11.03 -5.54
CA VAL A 32 -10.15 -11.57 -4.19
C VAL A 32 -9.80 -10.44 -3.23
N ASP A 33 -10.63 -10.23 -2.20
CA ASP A 33 -10.34 -9.29 -1.13
C ASP A 33 -9.31 -9.87 -0.16
N PHE A 34 -8.35 -9.04 0.25
CA PHE A 34 -7.20 -9.42 1.05
C PHE A 34 -6.83 -8.31 2.06
N PRO A 35 -6.58 -8.63 3.35
CA PRO A 35 -6.71 -9.95 3.98
C PRO A 35 -8.13 -10.52 3.94
N GLU A 36 -9.11 -9.64 4.08
CA GLU A 36 -10.52 -9.86 3.80
C GLU A 36 -11.19 -8.49 3.55
N ALA A 37 -12.41 -8.48 3.02
CA ALA A 37 -13.15 -7.24 2.87
C ALA A 37 -13.37 -6.58 4.26
N HIS A 38 -13.25 -5.26 4.33
CA HIS A 38 -13.42 -4.50 5.57
C HIS A 38 -12.40 -4.82 6.68
N TRP A 39 -11.22 -5.35 6.31
CA TRP A 39 -10.14 -5.57 7.27
C TRP A 39 -9.78 -4.29 8.05
N THR A 40 -9.70 -4.37 9.37
CA THR A 40 -9.36 -3.23 10.23
C THR A 40 -7.84 -3.16 10.45
N ASP A 41 -7.24 -1.99 10.21
CA ASP A 41 -5.81 -1.75 10.38
C ASP A 41 -5.55 -0.25 10.66
N SER A 42 -4.30 0.20 10.49
CA SER A 42 -3.89 1.60 10.35
C SER A 42 -3.73 1.96 8.87
N PRO A 43 -4.74 2.59 8.22
CA PRO A 43 -4.66 2.94 6.81
C PRO A 43 -3.45 3.82 6.46
N VAL A 44 -3.06 4.72 7.37
CA VAL A 44 -1.87 5.57 7.16
C VAL A 44 -0.59 4.73 7.13
N SER A 45 -0.44 3.77 8.04
CA SER A 45 0.76 2.91 8.08
C SER A 45 0.85 2.01 6.86
N VAL A 46 -0.26 1.36 6.48
CA VAL A 46 -0.34 0.50 5.29
C VAL A 46 0.00 1.30 4.03
N LEU A 47 -0.62 2.46 3.83
CA LEU A 47 -0.32 3.34 2.69
C LEU A 47 1.11 3.87 2.70
N GLY A 48 1.68 4.13 3.88
CA GLY A 48 3.09 4.48 4.02
C GLY A 48 4.02 3.40 3.47
N SER A 49 3.79 2.14 3.89
CA SER A 49 4.54 0.99 3.37
C SER A 49 4.30 0.77 1.87
N MET A 50 3.08 1.01 1.38
CA MET A 50 2.78 0.96 -0.05
C MET A 50 3.58 2.00 -0.85
N GLY A 51 3.69 3.22 -0.34
CA GLY A 51 4.51 4.26 -0.96
C GLY A 51 5.99 3.87 -1.07
N GLU A 52 6.53 3.18 -0.06
CA GLU A 52 7.89 2.62 -0.08
C GLU A 52 8.00 1.48 -1.11
N ALA A 53 7.09 0.52 -1.07
CA ALA A 53 7.08 -0.61 -2.00
C ALA A 53 6.98 -0.16 -3.46
N LEU A 54 6.21 0.88 -3.76
CA LEU A 54 6.10 1.46 -5.09
C LEU A 54 7.40 2.13 -5.55
N ARG A 55 8.17 2.73 -4.63
CA ARG A 55 9.49 3.29 -4.95
C ARG A 55 10.50 2.18 -5.25
N SER A 56 10.52 1.11 -4.45
CA SER A 56 11.35 -0.08 -4.71
C SER A 56 10.99 -0.72 -6.06
N ALA A 57 9.69 -0.93 -6.34
CA ALA A 57 9.26 -1.48 -7.62
C ALA A 57 9.68 -0.60 -8.81
N ALA A 58 9.65 0.73 -8.66
CA ALA A 58 10.10 1.67 -9.67
C ALA A 58 11.62 1.65 -9.91
N SER A 59 12.42 1.30 -8.90
CA SER A 59 13.87 1.08 -9.06
C SER A 59 14.23 -0.33 -9.52
N GLY A 60 13.24 -1.20 -9.76
CA GLY A 60 13.45 -2.60 -10.16
C GLY A 60 13.69 -3.56 -8.99
N GLU A 61 13.45 -3.11 -7.77
CA GLU A 61 13.57 -3.91 -6.54
C GLU A 61 12.20 -4.43 -6.10
N VAL A 62 12.20 -5.53 -5.34
CA VAL A 62 10.97 -6.05 -4.71
C VAL A 62 10.58 -5.12 -3.57
N GLY A 63 9.30 -4.75 -3.51
CA GLY A 63 8.71 -3.99 -2.41
C GLY A 63 7.66 -4.79 -1.66
N GLU A 64 7.46 -4.52 -0.37
CA GLU A 64 6.45 -5.18 0.46
C GLU A 64 5.56 -4.14 1.16
N VAL A 65 4.26 -4.40 1.15
CA VAL A 65 3.23 -3.60 1.81
C VAL A 65 2.69 -4.42 2.97
N TYR A 66 2.78 -3.90 4.19
CA TYR A 66 2.38 -4.65 5.37
C TYR A 66 1.02 -4.20 5.88
N PHE A 67 0.21 -5.17 6.28
CA PHE A 67 -0.90 -4.99 7.20
C PHE A 67 -0.35 -5.21 8.62
N PHE A 68 -0.62 -4.28 9.53
CA PHE A 68 -0.02 -4.25 10.86
C PHE A 68 -0.84 -5.00 11.89
N GLU A 69 -2.14 -5.18 11.62
CA GLU A 69 -2.98 -6.09 12.36
C GLU A 69 -2.90 -7.45 11.64
N GLY A 70 -2.05 -8.35 12.13
CA GLY A 70 -1.97 -9.73 11.62
C GLY A 70 -0.80 -10.04 10.67
N PRO A 71 -0.71 -11.30 10.20
CA PRO A 71 0.45 -11.81 9.48
C PRO A 71 0.37 -11.59 7.96
N TYR A 72 -0.10 -10.43 7.52
CA TYR A 72 -0.46 -10.23 6.11
C TYR A 72 0.42 -9.18 5.43
N TYR A 73 0.85 -9.49 4.21
CA TYR A 73 1.55 -8.52 3.37
C TYR A 73 1.25 -8.72 1.88
N VAL A 74 1.47 -7.67 1.10
CA VAL A 74 1.42 -7.69 -0.36
C VAL A 74 2.82 -7.43 -0.90
N ARG A 75 3.32 -8.35 -1.72
CA ARG A 75 4.62 -8.23 -2.39
C ARG A 75 4.44 -7.68 -3.80
N LEU A 76 5.23 -6.66 -4.13
CA LEU A 76 5.33 -6.02 -5.44
C LEU A 76 6.64 -6.47 -6.10
N THR A 77 6.56 -7.34 -7.11
CA THR A 77 7.72 -7.81 -7.86
C THR A 77 7.74 -7.18 -9.25
N PRO A 78 8.67 -6.25 -9.54
CA PRO A 78 8.73 -5.62 -10.84
C PRO A 78 9.10 -6.62 -11.93
N ARG A 79 8.45 -6.48 -13.08
CA ARG A 79 8.66 -7.26 -14.30
C ARG A 79 8.89 -6.28 -15.45
N VAL A 80 9.99 -6.46 -16.17
CA VAL A 80 10.23 -5.69 -17.39
C VAL A 80 9.35 -6.30 -18.49
N ALA A 81 8.27 -5.63 -18.88
CA ALA A 81 7.52 -6.02 -20.06
C ALA A 81 8.32 -5.62 -21.32
N GLY A 82 8.42 -6.54 -22.28
CA GLY A 82 9.27 -6.37 -23.47
C GLY A 82 8.98 -5.11 -24.31
N ALA A 83 9.93 -4.79 -25.20
CA ALA A 83 9.97 -3.79 -26.28
C ALA A 83 9.53 -2.32 -26.04
N ARG A 84 8.66 -2.00 -25.08
CA ARG A 84 8.16 -0.63 -24.84
C ARG A 84 8.63 0.01 -23.54
N GLY A 85 9.34 -0.72 -22.68
CA GLY A 85 9.89 -0.15 -21.44
C GLY A 85 8.85 0.15 -20.37
N ASP A 86 7.61 -0.33 -20.53
CA ASP A 86 6.61 -0.27 -19.48
C ASP A 86 6.94 -1.29 -18.40
N VAL A 87 7.02 -0.83 -17.14
CA VAL A 87 7.24 -1.70 -15.98
C VAL A 87 5.88 -2.25 -15.56
N GLU A 88 5.76 -3.57 -15.55
CA GLU A 88 4.66 -4.28 -14.90
C GLU A 88 5.10 -4.70 -13.49
N VAL A 89 4.14 -4.97 -12.63
CA VAL A 89 4.39 -5.50 -11.29
C VAL A 89 3.51 -6.73 -11.10
N GLU A 90 4.12 -7.85 -10.73
CA GLU A 90 3.38 -8.94 -10.12
C GLU A 90 3.09 -8.59 -8.67
N VAL A 91 1.81 -8.57 -8.34
CA VAL A 91 1.29 -8.32 -7.00
C VAL A 91 0.91 -9.65 -6.40
N THR A 92 1.49 -10.01 -5.27
CA THR A 92 1.21 -11.26 -4.55
C THR A 92 0.72 -10.94 -3.14
N ALA A 93 -0.48 -11.39 -2.79
CA ALA A 93 -1.00 -11.32 -1.42
C ALA A 93 -0.57 -12.56 -0.64
N VAL A 94 0.03 -12.36 0.54
CA VAL A 94 0.67 -13.41 1.31
C VAL A 94 0.23 -13.39 2.78
N CYS A 95 -0.20 -14.54 3.28
CA CYS A 95 -0.42 -14.81 4.70
C CYS A 95 0.77 -15.55 5.29
N ASP A 96 1.54 -14.89 6.15
CA ASP A 96 2.78 -15.43 6.73
C ASP A 96 2.58 -16.14 8.07
N ARG A 97 1.34 -16.54 8.38
CA ARG A 97 0.98 -17.08 9.70
C ARG A 97 1.80 -18.30 10.09
N ALA A 98 2.03 -19.21 9.14
CA ALA A 98 2.80 -20.43 9.37
C ALA A 98 4.27 -20.12 9.72
N GLN A 99 4.88 -19.17 9.01
CA GLN A 99 6.26 -18.74 9.25
C GLN A 99 6.39 -18.05 10.61
N GLN A 100 5.46 -17.15 10.97
CA GLN A 100 5.48 -16.47 12.26
C GLN A 100 5.31 -17.44 13.45
N LEU A 101 4.49 -18.49 13.30
CA LEU A 101 4.22 -19.44 14.38
C LEU A 101 5.29 -20.53 14.52
N SER A 102 5.82 -21.01 13.41
CA SER A 102 6.67 -22.22 13.40
C SER A 102 8.12 -21.96 12.97
N GLY A 103 8.43 -20.77 12.44
CA GLY A 103 9.71 -20.48 11.80
C GLY A 103 9.99 -21.32 10.55
N ALA A 104 9.00 -22.09 10.08
CA ALA A 104 9.08 -23.02 8.97
C ALA A 104 7.94 -22.76 7.97
N GLY A 105 8.23 -23.02 6.69
CA GLY A 105 7.34 -22.68 5.59
C GLY A 105 7.55 -21.25 5.09
N GLY A 106 7.26 -21.02 3.81
CA GLY A 106 7.06 -19.66 3.30
C GLY A 106 5.59 -19.28 3.44
N GLY A 107 5.28 -17.97 3.48
CA GLY A 107 3.90 -17.51 3.54
C GLY A 107 3.01 -18.05 2.40
N ASP A 108 1.74 -18.27 2.73
CA ASP A 108 0.71 -18.79 1.83
C ASP A 108 0.27 -17.69 0.85
N VAL A 109 0.37 -17.96 -0.45
CA VAL A 109 -0.10 -17.03 -1.49
C VAL A 109 -1.60 -17.17 -1.66
N GLU A 110 -2.35 -16.16 -1.23
CA GLU A 110 -3.82 -16.18 -1.26
C GLU A 110 -4.39 -15.59 -2.56
N ALA A 111 -3.71 -14.59 -3.14
CA ALA A 111 -4.11 -13.99 -4.40
C ALA A 111 -2.91 -13.45 -5.18
N ARG A 112 -3.06 -13.33 -6.51
CA ARG A 112 -2.06 -12.73 -7.38
C ARG A 112 -2.66 -12.05 -8.60
N CYS A 113 -2.04 -10.97 -9.05
CA CYS A 113 -2.35 -10.33 -10.33
C CYS A 113 -1.10 -9.67 -10.92
N VAL A 114 -1.20 -9.20 -12.16
CA VAL A 114 -0.17 -8.38 -12.80
C VAL A 114 -0.82 -7.08 -13.23
N VAL A 115 -0.21 -5.96 -12.87
CA VAL A 115 -0.70 -4.62 -13.20
C VAL A 115 0.44 -3.72 -13.69
N PRO A 116 0.16 -2.74 -14.58
CA PRO A 116 1.17 -1.74 -14.93
C PRO A 116 1.56 -0.90 -13.70
N LEU A 117 2.86 -0.71 -13.46
CA LEU A 117 3.36 0.06 -12.30
C LEU A 117 2.77 1.46 -12.26
N HIS A 118 2.71 2.14 -13.42
CA HIS A 118 2.17 3.50 -13.52
C HIS A 118 0.68 3.57 -13.15
N ALA A 119 -0.09 2.52 -13.44
CA ALA A 119 -1.51 2.44 -13.10
C ALA A 119 -1.69 2.27 -11.59
N LEU A 120 -0.85 1.44 -10.98
CA LEU A 120 -0.84 1.25 -9.53
C LEU A 120 -0.39 2.52 -8.78
N GLN A 121 0.65 3.20 -9.26
CA GLN A 121 1.09 4.49 -8.70
C GLN A 121 -0.01 5.55 -8.77
N ARG A 122 -0.77 5.60 -9.88
CA ARG A 122 -1.90 6.51 -10.02
C ARG A 122 -3.00 6.19 -9.01
N HIS A 123 -3.40 4.92 -8.91
CA HIS A 123 -4.43 4.50 -7.95
C HIS A 123 -4.03 4.80 -6.50
N TYR A 124 -2.77 4.56 -6.15
CA TYR A 124 -2.22 4.96 -4.86
C TYR A 124 -2.33 6.47 -4.62
N ALA A 125 -1.94 7.29 -5.60
CA ALA A 125 -2.04 8.75 -5.50
C ALA A 125 -3.48 9.22 -5.35
N ASP A 126 -4.42 8.61 -6.07
CA ASP A 126 -5.86 8.90 -5.98
C ASP A 126 -6.39 8.58 -4.57
N VAL A 127 -6.11 7.38 -4.04
CA VAL A 127 -6.50 6.96 -2.68
C VAL A 127 -5.92 7.90 -1.62
N VAL A 128 -4.61 8.20 -1.68
CA VAL A 128 -3.99 9.12 -0.71
C VAL A 128 -4.60 10.53 -0.84
N GLY A 129 -4.88 10.99 -2.07
CA GLY A 129 -5.53 12.27 -2.32
C GLY A 129 -6.93 12.37 -1.71
N GLU A 130 -7.73 11.32 -1.83
CA GLU A 130 -9.05 11.22 -1.18
C GLU A 130 -8.93 11.28 0.34
N LEU A 131 -7.97 10.56 0.94
CA LEU A 131 -7.71 10.59 2.37
C LEU A 131 -7.23 11.98 2.85
N VAL A 132 -6.40 12.68 2.07
CA VAL A 132 -6.02 14.07 2.35
C VAL A 132 -7.26 14.97 2.36
N GLY A 133 -8.14 14.80 1.38
CA GLY A 133 -9.42 15.52 1.29
C GLY A 133 -10.30 15.27 2.51
N TRP A 134 -10.49 14.00 2.86
CA TRP A 134 -11.23 13.58 4.04
C TRP A 134 -10.66 14.21 5.33
N ALA A 135 -9.34 14.09 5.54
CA ALA A 135 -8.69 14.60 6.75
C ALA A 135 -8.86 16.12 6.90
N ARG A 136 -8.79 16.87 5.79
CA ARG A 136 -9.05 18.33 5.79
C ARG A 136 -10.51 18.65 6.12
N GLN A 137 -11.46 17.95 5.51
CA GLN A 137 -12.90 18.15 5.72
C GLN A 137 -13.31 17.89 7.18
N HIS A 138 -12.63 16.96 7.87
CA HIS A 138 -12.90 16.59 9.26
C HIS A 138 -12.02 17.34 10.28
N GLY A 139 -11.24 18.34 9.85
CA GLY A 139 -10.44 19.18 10.74
C GLY A 139 -9.14 18.52 11.27
N HIS A 140 -8.67 17.45 10.63
CA HIS A 140 -7.44 16.72 10.98
C HIS A 140 -6.24 17.22 10.19
N ALA A 141 -5.83 18.48 10.41
CA ALA A 141 -4.76 19.13 9.63
C ALA A 141 -3.41 18.39 9.69
N GLU A 142 -3.03 17.85 10.85
CA GLU A 142 -1.79 17.08 11.03
C GLU A 142 -1.80 15.79 10.21
N VAL A 143 -2.93 15.06 10.23
CA VAL A 143 -3.13 13.83 9.44
C VAL A 143 -3.06 14.15 7.95
N ALA A 144 -3.74 15.22 7.51
CA ALA A 144 -3.67 15.68 6.13
C ALA A 144 -2.24 16.03 5.68
N ALA A 145 -1.43 16.62 6.56
CA ALA A 145 -0.03 16.95 6.27
C ALA A 145 0.84 15.69 6.15
N VAL A 146 0.62 14.68 6.99
CA VAL A 146 1.31 13.38 6.88
C VAL A 146 0.98 12.72 5.54
N LEU A 147 -0.30 12.58 5.22
CA LEU A 147 -0.76 11.97 3.95
C LEU A 147 -0.27 12.74 2.73
N ALA A 148 -0.28 14.08 2.76
CA ALA A 148 0.21 14.89 1.65
C ALA A 148 1.72 14.69 1.38
N ARG A 149 2.52 14.41 2.41
CA ARG A 149 3.93 14.07 2.24
C ARG A 149 4.12 12.68 1.63
N MET A 150 3.21 11.74 1.89
CA MET A 150 3.23 10.41 1.28
C MET A 150 2.92 10.42 -0.22
N ALA A 151 2.08 11.34 -0.67
CA ALA A 151 1.75 11.55 -2.09
C ALA A 151 2.80 12.38 -2.84
N ALA A 152 3.70 13.06 -2.13
CA ALA A 152 4.71 13.89 -2.77
C ALA A 152 5.71 13.00 -3.53
N PRO A 153 6.06 13.34 -4.79
CA PRO A 153 7.15 12.66 -5.46
C PRO A 153 8.43 12.80 -4.63
N ALA A 154 9.22 11.73 -4.56
CA ALA A 154 10.48 11.76 -3.84
C ALA A 154 11.34 12.94 -4.35
N PRO A 155 11.99 13.71 -3.45
CA PRO A 155 12.90 14.75 -3.90
C PRO A 155 13.98 14.12 -4.80
N PRO A 156 14.39 14.79 -5.89
CA PRO A 156 15.45 14.27 -6.74
C PRO A 156 16.70 14.02 -5.88
N PRO A 157 17.51 12.99 -6.21
CA PRO A 157 18.73 12.73 -5.46
C PRO A 157 19.57 14.00 -5.46
N SER A 158 19.93 14.46 -4.25
CA SER A 158 20.86 15.56 -4.08
C SER A 158 22.13 15.20 -4.84
N ARG A 159 22.42 15.93 -5.94
CA ARG A 159 23.70 15.83 -6.62
C ARG A 159 24.76 16.23 -5.59
N GLY A 160 25.47 15.25 -5.05
CA GLY A 160 26.61 15.49 -4.18
C GLY A 160 27.58 16.42 -4.90
N GLY A 161 27.96 17.50 -4.22
CA GLY A 161 29.04 18.38 -4.63
C GLY A 161 30.41 17.81 -4.30
#